data_AF-A0A662RYK7-F1
#
_entry.id   AF-A0A662RYK7-F1
#
_cell.length_a   1.000
_cell.length_b   1.000
_cell.length_c   1.000
_cell.angle_alpha   90.00
_cell.angle_beta   90.00
_cell.angle_gamma   90.00
#
_symmetry.space_group_name_H-M   'P 1'
#
loop_
_entity.id
_entity.type
_entity.pdbx_description
1 polymer ?
#
loop_
_entity_poly.entity_id
_entity_poly.type
_entity_poly.pdbx_seq_one_letter_code
_entity_poly.pdbx_strand_id
1 'polypeptide(L)'
;MQSAGNGEGRQERRFGQITVRGVDRSLYRRLSRLARRMGVNVGTLLNQSMELFLSMFPHDGEPPLPGRALGISAEFMRGFLEGLGHVVEDIDELTLTRRDLLEADRELVLLRIKRL
;
A
#
# COMPACT_ATOMS: atom_id res chain seq x y z
N MET A 1 -21.84 46.68 -12.67
CA MET A 1 -22.18 45.36 -13.24
C MET A 1 -20.88 44.59 -13.43
N GLN A 2 -20.80 43.45 -12.77
CA GLN A 2 -19.65 42.55 -12.69
C GLN A 2 -19.49 41.76 -13.99
N SER A 3 -18.25 41.39 -14.32
CA SER A 3 -17.91 40.07 -14.86
C SER A 3 -16.41 39.87 -14.68
N ALA A 4 -16.02 39.55 -13.44
CA ALA A 4 -14.76 38.87 -13.18
C ALA A 4 -14.88 37.45 -13.72
N GLY A 5 -14.07 37.11 -14.72
CA GLY A 5 -13.95 35.76 -15.24
C GLY A 5 -13.41 34.84 -14.15
N ASN A 6 -14.29 33.97 -13.67
CA ASN A 6 -14.05 32.96 -12.64
C ASN A 6 -12.99 31.96 -13.13
N GLY A 7 -11.78 32.04 -12.60
CA GLY A 7 -10.67 31.10 -12.87
C GLY A 7 -10.73 29.87 -11.97
N GLU A 8 -11.90 29.25 -11.81
CA GLU A 8 -12.06 28.03 -11.03
C GLU A 8 -11.76 26.79 -11.89
N GLY A 9 -10.90 25.92 -11.37
CA GLY A 9 -11.03 24.48 -11.63
C GLY A 9 -10.07 23.84 -12.64
N ARG A 10 -8.76 24.03 -12.50
CA ARG A 10 -7.81 22.99 -12.97
C ARG A 10 -7.40 22.13 -11.78
N GLN A 11 -8.31 21.25 -11.34
CA GLN A 11 -7.86 20.01 -10.72
C GLN A 11 -7.05 19.28 -11.80
N GLU A 12 -5.73 19.45 -11.77
CA GLU A 12 -4.80 18.63 -12.56
C GLU A 12 -5.20 17.17 -12.40
N ARG A 13 -5.42 16.48 -13.52
CA ARG A 13 -5.75 15.06 -13.51
C ARG A 13 -4.61 14.34 -12.77
N ARG A 14 -4.83 13.90 -11.53
CA ARG A 14 -3.86 13.10 -10.75
C ARG A 14 -3.32 11.89 -11.51
N PHE A 15 -4.07 11.42 -12.52
CA PHE A 15 -3.74 10.26 -13.32
C PHE A 15 -3.53 10.66 -14.78
N GLY A 16 -2.39 10.24 -15.34
CA GLY A 16 -1.99 10.45 -16.72
C GLY A 16 -1.34 9.20 -17.33
N GLN A 17 -1.14 9.21 -18.64
CA GLN A 17 -0.45 8.13 -19.33
C GLN A 17 1.04 8.18 -19.00
N ILE A 18 1.54 7.15 -18.31
CA ILE A 18 2.96 7.00 -17.94
C ILE A 18 3.49 5.72 -18.61
N THR A 19 4.66 5.80 -19.24
CA THR A 19 5.36 4.63 -19.78
C THR A 19 6.55 4.30 -18.88
N VAL A 20 6.50 3.14 -18.23
CA VAL A 20 7.62 2.63 -17.42
C VAL A 20 8.47 1.71 -18.30
N ARG A 21 9.73 2.08 -18.53
CA ARG A 21 10.69 1.25 -19.29
C ARG A 21 11.40 0.27 -18.36
N GLY A 22 11.80 -0.89 -18.90
CA GLY A 22 12.58 -1.89 -18.15
C GLY A 22 11.78 -2.80 -17.22
N VAL A 23 10.45 -2.79 -17.30
CA VAL A 23 9.61 -3.72 -16.51
C VAL A 23 9.81 -5.15 -17.02
N ASP A 24 10.18 -6.07 -16.12
CA ASP A 24 10.28 -7.49 -16.45
C ASP A 24 8.92 -8.03 -16.93
N ARG A 25 8.94 -8.74 -18.08
CA ARG A 25 7.72 -9.23 -18.73
C ARG A 25 6.99 -10.29 -17.90
N SER A 26 7.73 -11.11 -17.15
CA SER A 26 7.16 -12.15 -16.30
C SER A 26 6.50 -11.53 -15.06
N LEU A 27 7.13 -10.52 -14.47
CA LEU A 27 6.62 -9.76 -13.33
C LEU A 27 5.35 -9.02 -13.72
N TYR A 28 5.36 -8.28 -14.84
CA TYR A 28 4.18 -7.58 -15.33
C TYR A 28 3.01 -8.53 -15.58
N ARG A 29 3.29 -9.72 -16.13
CA ARG A 29 2.27 -10.76 -16.37
C ARG A 29 1.67 -11.28 -15.06
N ARG A 30 2.48 -11.51 -14.03
CA ARG A 30 2.00 -11.91 -12.70
C ARG A 30 1.15 -10.82 -12.06
N LEU A 31 1.63 -9.57 -12.06
CA LEU A 31 0.90 -8.39 -11.59
C LEU A 31 -0.45 -8.25 -12.30
N SER A 32 -0.46 -8.39 -13.63
CA SER A 32 -1.68 -8.29 -14.44
C SER A 32 -2.70 -9.38 -14.11
N ARG A 33 -2.26 -10.62 -13.86
CA ARG A 33 -3.15 -11.71 -13.44
C ARG A 33 -3.71 -11.45 -12.04
N LEU A 34 -2.90 -10.91 -11.13
CA LEU A 34 -3.32 -10.58 -9.78
C LEU A 34 -4.38 -9.46 -9.81
N ALA A 35 -4.13 -8.37 -10.53
CA ALA A 35 -5.08 -7.28 -10.70
C ALA A 35 -6.45 -7.79 -11.19
N ARG A 36 -6.45 -8.66 -12.22
CA ARG A 36 -7.67 -9.30 -12.74
C ARG A 36 -8.39 -10.12 -11.68
N ARG A 37 -7.67 -10.93 -10.90
CA ARG A 37 -8.26 -11.73 -9.81
C ARG A 37 -8.88 -10.86 -8.71
N MET A 38 -8.32 -9.69 -8.47
CA MET A 38 -8.78 -8.72 -7.47
C MET A 38 -9.89 -7.79 -8.01
N GLY A 39 -10.28 -7.90 -9.28
CA GLY A 39 -11.28 -7.01 -9.88
C GLY A 39 -10.82 -5.56 -10.05
N VAL A 40 -9.51 -5.30 -10.01
CA VAL A 40 -8.94 -3.95 -10.15
C VAL A 40 -8.13 -3.84 -11.45
N ASN A 41 -7.94 -2.61 -11.94
CA ASN A 41 -7.06 -2.39 -13.09
C ASN A 41 -5.57 -2.44 -12.67
N VAL A 42 -4.69 -2.73 -13.63
CA VAL A 42 -3.24 -2.88 -13.36
C VAL A 42 -2.62 -1.59 -12.82
N GLY A 43 -3.08 -0.42 -13.28
CA GLY A 43 -2.63 0.88 -12.79
C GLY A 43 -2.98 1.12 -11.33
N THR A 44 -4.17 0.74 -10.89
CA THR A 44 -4.60 0.81 -9.49
C THR A 44 -3.73 -0.06 -8.62
N LEU A 45 -3.54 -1.34 -9.00
CA LEU A 45 -2.67 -2.25 -8.26
C LEU A 45 -1.23 -1.73 -8.19
N LEU A 46 -0.72 -1.19 -9.30
CA LEU A 46 0.63 -0.61 -9.37
C LEU A 46 0.75 0.62 -8.46
N ASN A 47 -0.22 1.54 -8.49
CA ASN A 47 -0.24 2.73 -7.65
C ASN A 47 -0.27 2.37 -6.16
N GLN A 48 -1.17 1.47 -5.74
CA GLN A 48 -1.25 1.00 -4.36
C GLN A 48 0.05 0.31 -3.92
N SER A 49 0.67 -0.49 -4.80
CA SER A 49 1.97 -1.13 -4.51
C SER A 49 3.09 -0.11 -4.35
N MET A 50 3.13 0.93 -5.20
CA MET A 50 4.11 2.01 -5.11
C MET A 50 3.92 2.85 -3.85
N GLU A 51 2.68 3.22 -3.51
CA GLU A 51 2.37 3.94 -2.27
C GLU A 51 2.79 3.14 -1.04
N LEU A 52 2.51 1.82 -1.04
CA LEU A 52 2.91 0.95 0.05
C LEU A 52 4.42 0.82 0.17
N PHE A 53 5.12 0.66 -0.96
CA PHE A 53 6.56 0.54 -0.97
C PHE A 53 7.22 1.84 -0.48
N LEU A 54 6.76 2.99 -0.97
CA LEU A 54 7.33 4.29 -0.60
C LEU A 54 7.03 4.67 0.86
N SER A 55 5.94 4.20 1.46
CA SER A 55 5.63 4.45 2.87
C SER A 55 6.60 3.79 3.84
N MET A 56 7.34 2.76 3.39
CA MET A 56 8.35 2.08 4.20
C MET A 56 9.66 2.88 4.31
N PHE A 57 9.87 3.86 3.42
CA PHE A 57 11.07 4.69 3.44
C PHE A 57 10.72 6.07 3.99
N PRO A 58 11.40 6.55 5.04
CA PRO A 58 11.25 7.93 5.48
C PRO A 58 11.69 8.86 4.34
N HIS A 59 10.83 9.81 3.96
CA HIS A 59 11.18 10.82 2.97
C HIS A 59 12.37 11.63 3.48
N ASP A 60 13.51 11.55 2.77
CA ASP A 60 14.65 12.48 2.75
C ASP A 60 14.71 13.57 3.87
N GLY A 61 14.78 13.15 5.14
CA GLY A 61 14.96 14.05 6.29
C GLY A 61 13.70 14.71 6.88
N GLU A 62 12.51 14.45 6.36
CA GLU A 62 11.25 14.88 7.01
C GLU A 62 10.75 13.79 7.97
N PRO A 63 10.32 14.14 9.21
CA PRO A 63 9.72 13.17 10.11
C PRO A 63 8.52 12.51 9.42
N PRO A 64 8.29 11.19 9.64
CA PRO A 64 7.20 10.47 9.00
C PRO A 64 5.90 11.23 9.28
N LEU A 65 5.32 11.83 8.23
CA LEU A 65 4.10 12.63 8.34
C LEU A 65 3.02 11.76 8.97
N PRO A 66 2.65 11.98 10.25
CA PRO A 66 1.59 11.22 10.88
C PRO A 66 0.31 11.69 10.20
N GLY A 67 -0.30 10.83 9.37
CA GLY A 67 -1.61 11.10 8.79
C GLY A 67 -1.67 11.36 7.29
N ARG A 68 -0.61 11.08 6.51
CA ARG A 68 -0.84 10.90 5.06
C ARG A 68 -1.59 9.58 4.89
N ALA A 69 -2.92 9.65 4.82
CA ALA A 69 -3.75 8.53 4.45
C ALA A 69 -3.21 7.98 3.13
N LEU A 70 -2.53 6.83 3.21
CA LEU A 70 -2.14 6.11 2.02
C LEU A 70 -3.43 5.89 1.23
N GLY A 71 -3.45 6.22 -0.06
CA GLY A 71 -4.59 5.93 -0.95
C GLY A 71 -4.79 4.43 -1.18
N ILE A 72 -4.09 3.62 -0.38
CA ILE A 72 -4.19 2.18 -0.28
C ILE A 72 -5.52 1.84 0.39
N SER A 73 -6.31 1.01 -0.29
CA SER A 73 -7.55 0.51 0.30
C SER A 73 -7.23 -0.48 1.42
N ALA A 74 -8.03 -0.48 2.48
CA ALA A 74 -7.86 -1.42 3.59
C ALA A 74 -7.89 -2.88 3.11
N GLU A 75 -8.71 -3.17 2.10
CA GLU A 75 -8.83 -4.47 1.45
C GLU A 75 -7.55 -4.87 0.69
N PHE A 76 -6.88 -3.91 0.04
CA PHE A 76 -5.59 -4.17 -0.61
C PHE A 76 -4.53 -4.47 0.44
N MET A 77 -4.44 -3.63 1.47
CA MET A 77 -3.47 -3.80 2.54
C MET A 77 -3.69 -5.15 3.23
N ARG A 78 -4.93 -5.47 3.59
CA ARG A 78 -5.30 -6.76 4.15
C ARG A 78 -4.95 -7.94 3.23
N GLY A 79 -5.32 -7.90 1.96
CA GLY A 79 -4.99 -8.96 1.01
C GLY A 79 -3.49 -9.12 0.74
N PHE A 80 -2.72 -8.03 0.81
CA PHE A 80 -1.27 -8.06 0.73
C PHE A 80 -0.67 -8.74 1.97
N LEU A 81 -1.10 -8.33 3.16
CA LEU A 81 -0.59 -8.84 4.43
C LEU A 81 -0.99 -10.31 4.66
N GLU A 82 -2.21 -10.70 4.30
CA GLU A 82 -2.66 -12.09 4.29
C GLU A 82 -1.84 -12.96 3.32
N GLY A 83 -1.30 -12.35 2.26
CA GLY A 83 -0.37 -13.00 1.33
C GLY A 83 1.03 -13.20 1.89
N LEU A 84 1.43 -12.40 2.88
CA LEU A 84 2.73 -12.52 3.56
C LEU A 84 2.69 -13.54 4.70
N GLY A 85 1.53 -13.79 5.31
CA GLY A 85 1.42 -14.77 6.38
C GLY A 85 0.22 -14.54 7.29
N HIS A 86 0.30 -15.05 8.51
CA HIS A 86 -0.67 -14.78 9.56
C HIS A 86 -0.46 -13.39 10.13
N VAL A 87 -1.42 -12.51 9.85
CA VAL A 87 -1.38 -11.11 10.28
C VAL A 87 -1.89 -10.97 11.71
N VAL A 88 -1.08 -10.34 12.56
CA VAL A 88 -1.43 -9.93 13.91
C VAL A 88 -1.36 -8.41 13.95
N GLU A 89 -2.49 -7.74 14.13
CA GLU A 89 -2.59 -6.28 14.02
C GLU A 89 -3.42 -5.62 15.12
N ASP A 90 -3.17 -4.33 15.34
CA ASP A 90 -3.93 -3.44 16.24
C ASP A 90 -3.99 -3.92 17.70
N ILE A 91 -2.84 -4.32 18.24
CA ILE A 91 -2.69 -4.78 19.63
C ILE A 91 -1.86 -3.78 20.43
N ASP A 92 -2.37 -3.39 21.61
CA ASP A 92 -1.67 -2.49 22.52
C ASP A 92 -0.43 -3.16 23.15
N GLU A 93 -0.54 -4.42 23.53
CA GLU A 93 0.56 -5.21 24.06
C GLU A 93 0.47 -6.65 23.57
N LEU A 94 1.54 -7.12 22.91
CA LEU A 94 1.68 -8.48 22.43
C LEU A 94 2.85 -9.13 23.15
N THR A 95 2.65 -10.30 23.74
CA THR A 95 3.76 -11.12 24.28
C THR A 95 3.88 -12.37 23.43
N LEU A 96 5.09 -12.61 22.90
CA LEU A 96 5.40 -13.82 22.13
C LEU A 96 6.50 -14.61 22.82
N THR A 97 6.28 -15.91 22.95
CA THR A 97 7.32 -16.84 23.39
C THR A 97 8.02 -17.47 22.19
N ARG A 98 9.22 -18.01 22.43
CA ARG A 98 9.93 -18.81 21.41
C ARG A 98 9.05 -19.93 20.84
N ARG A 99 8.23 -20.55 21.69
CA ARG A 99 7.36 -21.66 21.28
C ARG A 99 6.32 -21.17 20.27
N ASP A 100 5.69 -20.03 20.52
CA ASP A 100 4.66 -19.46 19.64
C ASP A 100 5.21 -19.14 18.24
N LEU A 101 6.49 -18.76 18.14
CA LEU A 101 7.18 -18.52 16.87
C LEU A 101 7.52 -19.82 16.12
N LEU A 102 7.82 -20.90 16.84
CA LEU A 102 8.22 -22.19 16.25
C LEU A 102 7.02 -23.06 15.87
N GLU A 103 5.90 -22.89 16.56
CA GLU A 103 4.64 -23.61 16.32
C GLU A 103 3.74 -22.90 15.30
N ALA A 104 4.12 -21.72 14.82
CA ALA A 104 3.36 -21.01 13.80
C ALA A 104 3.40 -21.77 12.46
N ASP A 105 2.22 -22.16 11.96
CA ASP A 105 2.08 -22.89 10.69
C ASP A 105 2.47 -22.05 9.45
N ARG A 106 2.59 -20.73 9.61
CA ARG A 106 3.01 -19.76 8.58
C ARG A 106 3.78 -18.61 9.21
N GLU A 107 4.45 -17.82 8.36
CA GLU A 107 5.10 -16.58 8.78
C GLU A 107 4.12 -15.67 9.55
N LEU A 108 4.56 -15.13 10.68
CA LEU A 108 3.80 -14.16 11.48
C LEU A 108 4.15 -12.75 11.03
N VAL A 109 3.15 -11.96 10.69
CA VAL A 109 3.28 -10.57 10.27
C VAL A 109 2.69 -9.68 11.35
N LEU A 110 3.56 -8.99 12.10
CA LEU A 110 3.14 -8.14 13.22
C LEU A 110 3.02 -6.68 12.75
N LEU A 111 1.87 -6.04 12.96
CA LEU A 111 1.60 -4.68 12.52
C LEU A 111 0.96 -3.84 13.61
N ARG A 112 1.35 -2.57 13.71
CA ARG A 112 0.75 -1.60 14.64
C ARG A 112 0.66 -2.15 16.08
N ILE A 113 1.70 -2.87 16.52
CA ILE A 113 1.84 -3.36 17.89
C ILE A 113 2.47 -2.26 18.72
N LYS A 114 1.76 -1.74 19.74
CA LYS A 114 2.30 -0.61 20.53
C LYS A 114 3.41 -1.05 21.48
N ARG A 115 3.35 -2.29 21.99
CA ARG A 115 4.36 -2.88 22.88
C ARG A 115 4.52 -4.38 22.61
N LEU A 116 5.75 -4.86 22.48
CA LEU A 116 6.10 -6.27 22.22
C LEU A 116 6.96 -6.82 23.36
#